data_AF-A0A7S4CI75-F1
#
_entry.id   AF-A0A7S4CI75-F1
#
_cell.length_a   1.000
_cell.length_b   1.000
_cell.length_c   1.000
_cell.angle_alpha   90.00
_cell.angle_beta   90.00
_cell.angle_gamma   90.00
#
_symmetry.space_group_name_H-M   'P 1'
#
loop_
_entity.id
_entity.type
_entity.pdbx_description
1 polymer ?
#
loop_
_entity_poly.entity_id
_entity_poly.type
_entity_poly.pdbx_seq_one_letter_code
_entity_poly.pdbx_strand_id
1 'polypeptide(L)'
;FTALISAIRSKLEAYPHQVRTLHLLHGGDSDHRIPSVQEVLEVDVGPRADEIDETIAQPSEEYIQGLLEKNAFRRDNSSLFDSATASVEALGLWLLPAFLNHSDHHNAIHVFMGDVMFVRAIREIAEGDEILISYVDPLENWQQRQDHLDQ
;
A
#
# COMPACT_ATOMS: atom_id res chain seq x y z
N PHE A 1 1.92 -14.25 4.64
CA PHE A 1 3.05 -13.39 4.23
C PHE A 1 4.06 -14.08 3.31
N THR A 2 4.55 -15.30 3.57
CA THR A 2 5.64 -15.96 2.79
C THR A 2 5.50 -15.93 1.26
N ALA A 3 4.32 -16.26 0.72
CA ALA A 3 4.09 -16.21 -0.74
C ALA A 3 4.17 -14.78 -1.31
N LEU A 4 3.66 -13.78 -0.58
CA LEU A 4 3.72 -12.37 -0.96
C LEU A 4 5.14 -11.82 -0.88
N ILE A 5 5.89 -12.18 0.17
CA ILE A 5 7.31 -11.81 0.30
C ILE A 5 8.11 -12.38 -0.89
N SER A 6 7.91 -13.65 -1.23
CA SER A 6 8.55 -14.27 -2.39
C SER A 6 8.17 -13.56 -3.70
N ALA A 7 6.90 -13.20 -3.88
CA ALA A 7 6.45 -12.49 -5.09
C ALA A 7 7.08 -11.08 -5.20
N ILE A 8 7.16 -10.35 -4.08
CA ILE A 8 7.82 -9.04 -4.04
C ILE A 8 9.30 -9.18 -4.37
N ARG A 9 10.01 -10.14 -3.76
CA ARG A 9 11.42 -10.41 -4.07
C ARG A 9 11.63 -10.67 -5.56
N SER A 10 10.84 -11.56 -6.16
CA SER A 10 10.93 -11.83 -7.59
C SER A 10 10.64 -10.58 -8.45
N LYS A 11 9.72 -9.71 -8.02
CA LYS A 11 9.47 -8.42 -8.70
C LYS A 11 10.66 -7.47 -8.56
N LEU A 12 11.28 -7.38 -7.39
CA LEU A 12 12.46 -6.52 -7.15
C LEU A 12 13.72 -7.03 -7.86
N GLU A 13 13.87 -8.34 -8.02
CA GLU A 13 14.94 -8.93 -8.83
C GLU A 13 14.77 -8.58 -10.32
N ALA A 14 13.53 -8.60 -10.82
CA ALA A 14 13.21 -8.19 -12.19
C ALA A 14 13.29 -6.66 -12.39
N TYR A 15 13.00 -5.89 -11.34
CA TYR A 15 12.88 -4.43 -11.37
C TYR A 15 13.57 -3.78 -10.15
N PRO A 16 14.92 -3.71 -10.11
CA PRO A 16 15.65 -3.21 -8.94
C PRO A 16 15.35 -1.77 -8.54
N HIS A 17 14.97 -0.91 -9.50
CA HIS A 17 14.61 0.48 -9.24
C HIS A 17 13.38 0.63 -8.31
N GLN A 18 12.48 -0.38 -8.23
CA GLN A 18 11.31 -0.33 -7.33
C GLN A 18 11.72 -0.40 -5.86
N VAL A 19 12.95 -0.84 -5.56
CA VAL A 19 13.49 -0.89 -4.20
C VAL A 19 13.45 0.49 -3.55
N ARG A 20 13.67 1.57 -4.31
CA ARG A 20 13.57 2.94 -3.79
C ARG A 20 12.17 3.27 -3.27
N THR A 21 11.13 2.88 -3.99
CA THR A 21 9.74 3.10 -3.57
C THR A 21 9.40 2.32 -2.29
N LEU A 22 9.93 1.10 -2.15
CA LEU A 22 9.78 0.35 -0.89
C LEU A 22 10.52 1.03 0.27
N HIS A 23 11.69 1.60 0.04
CA HIS A 23 12.41 2.37 1.06
C HIS A 23 11.60 3.57 1.55
N LEU A 24 10.90 4.26 0.65
CA LEU A 24 10.01 5.36 1.01
C LEU A 24 8.86 4.88 1.92
N LEU A 25 8.25 3.73 1.62
CA LEU A 25 7.17 3.15 2.43
C LEU A 25 7.60 2.61 3.81
N HIS A 26 8.89 2.29 3.99
CA HIS A 26 9.39 1.80 5.27
C HIS A 26 9.77 2.92 6.26
N GLY A 27 9.83 4.18 5.82
CA GLY A 27 10.24 5.31 6.68
C GLY A 27 11.18 6.32 6.03
N GLY A 28 11.50 6.14 4.75
CA GLY A 28 12.19 7.15 3.93
C GLY A 28 13.71 7.18 4.06
N ASP A 29 14.34 7.46 2.93
CA ASP A 29 15.67 8.06 2.86
C ASP A 29 15.66 9.41 3.61
N SER A 30 16.82 9.84 4.08
CA SER A 30 17.05 11.01 4.95
C SER A 30 16.35 12.32 4.53
N ASP A 31 15.89 12.43 3.29
CA ASP A 31 15.23 13.60 2.70
C ASP A 31 13.69 13.65 2.88
N HIS A 32 13.05 12.62 3.45
CA HIS A 32 11.60 12.60 3.82
C HIS A 32 10.60 13.02 2.71
N ARG A 33 10.99 12.95 1.43
CA ARG A 33 10.14 13.38 0.32
C ARG A 33 9.13 12.30 -0.08
N ILE A 34 7.83 12.61 -0.04
CA ILE A 34 6.78 11.77 -0.64
C ILE A 34 6.94 11.81 -2.18
N PRO A 35 7.01 10.65 -2.86
CA PRO A 35 7.10 10.62 -4.30
C PRO A 35 5.80 11.12 -4.94
N SER A 36 5.92 11.85 -6.05
CA SER A 36 4.77 12.24 -6.86
C SER A 36 4.07 11.01 -7.45
N VAL A 37 2.79 11.16 -7.79
CA VAL A 37 2.01 10.09 -8.43
C VAL A 37 2.68 9.62 -9.73
N GLN A 38 3.24 10.55 -10.51
CA GLN A 38 3.97 10.20 -11.74
C GLN A 38 5.20 9.33 -11.44
N GLU A 39 6.00 9.69 -10.43
CA GLU A 39 7.17 8.90 -10.02
C GLU A 39 6.79 7.48 -9.57
N VAL A 40 5.66 7.30 -8.88
CA VAL A 40 5.20 5.95 -8.47
C VAL A 40 4.57 5.18 -9.65
N LEU A 41 3.91 5.84 -10.59
CA LEU A 41 3.33 5.19 -11.77
C LEU A 41 4.40 4.79 -12.79
N GLU A 42 5.44 5.59 -12.98
CA GLU A 42 6.57 5.29 -13.86
C GLU A 42 7.30 4.01 -13.43
N VAL A 43 7.23 3.67 -12.13
CA VAL A 43 7.76 2.42 -11.56
C VAL A 43 6.97 1.18 -12.03
N ASP A 44 5.67 1.29 -12.33
CA ASP A 44 4.85 0.18 -12.84
C ASP A 44 4.84 0.08 -14.38
N VAL A 45 5.16 1.17 -15.09
CA VAL A 45 5.35 1.17 -16.56
C VAL A 45 6.78 0.74 -16.96
N GLY A 46 7.69 0.73 -15.99
CA GLY A 46 9.11 0.44 -16.15
C GLY A 46 9.88 1.69 -16.55
N PRO A 47 11.02 2.01 -15.90
CA PRO A 47 11.85 3.13 -16.27
C PRO A 47 12.46 2.89 -17.65
N ARG A 48 12.93 3.96 -18.28
CA ARG A 48 13.87 3.81 -19.39
C ARG A 48 15.15 3.15 -18.85
N ALA A 49 15.77 2.29 -19.66
CA ALA A 49 16.87 1.43 -19.23
C ALA A 49 18.11 2.19 -18.68
N ASP A 50 18.19 3.49 -18.92
CA ASP A 50 19.24 4.41 -18.51
C ASP A 50 19.07 5.00 -17.09
N GLU A 51 17.93 4.80 -16.43
CA GLU A 51 17.64 5.34 -15.07
C GLU A 51 17.69 4.25 -13.96
N ILE A 52 18.10 3.03 -14.30
CA ILE A 52 18.19 1.93 -13.33
C ILE A 52 19.47 2.11 -12.51
N ASP A 53 19.33 2.59 -11.27
CA ASP A 53 20.41 2.56 -10.28
C ASP A 53 20.58 1.12 -9.76
N GLU A 54 21.46 0.36 -10.40
CA GLU A 54 21.82 -1.01 -10.00
C GLU A 54 22.51 -1.10 -8.63
N THR A 55 22.83 0.03 -8.01
CA THR A 55 23.61 0.09 -6.76
C THR A 55 22.76 -0.05 -5.49
N ILE A 56 21.42 -0.06 -5.60
CA ILE A 56 20.55 -0.16 -4.42
C ILE A 56 20.53 -1.60 -3.92
N ALA A 57 20.98 -1.81 -2.67
CA ALA A 57 20.99 -3.12 -2.04
C ALA A 57 19.56 -3.68 -1.92
N GLN A 58 19.38 -4.96 -2.27
CA GLN A 58 18.10 -5.65 -2.14
C GLN A 58 17.71 -5.76 -0.65
N PRO A 59 16.45 -5.47 -0.29
CA PRO A 59 15.98 -5.54 1.10
C PRO A 59 15.91 -6.99 1.58
N SER A 60 16.16 -7.21 2.89
CA SER A 60 16.02 -8.53 3.51
C SER A 60 14.56 -8.96 3.63
N GLU A 61 14.29 -10.24 3.91
CA GLU A 61 12.92 -10.71 4.11
C GLU A 61 12.27 -10.09 5.33
N GLU A 62 13.03 -9.90 6.41
CA GLU A 62 12.56 -9.25 7.63
C GLU A 62 12.13 -7.79 7.36
N TYR A 63 12.90 -7.09 6.51
CA TYR A 63 12.56 -5.74 6.08
C TYR A 63 11.25 -5.71 5.27
N ILE A 64 11.12 -6.60 4.28
CA ILE A 64 9.91 -6.70 3.47
C ILE A 64 8.72 -7.07 4.36
N GLN A 65 8.90 -7.97 5.32
CA GLN A 65 7.85 -8.34 6.26
C GLN A 65 7.38 -7.12 7.09
N GLY A 66 8.30 -6.38 7.71
CA GLY A 66 7.94 -5.18 8.49
C GLY A 66 7.25 -4.11 7.65
N LEU A 67 7.67 -3.94 6.39
CA LEU A 67 6.97 -3.07 5.44
C LEU A 67 5.54 -3.54 5.19
N LEU A 68 5.34 -4.83 4.93
CA LEU A 68 4.02 -5.40 4.67
C LEU A 68 3.09 -5.33 5.88
N GLU A 69 3.61 -5.49 7.09
CA GLU A 69 2.81 -5.38 8.32
C GLU A 69 2.16 -4.00 8.48
N LYS A 70 2.76 -2.95 7.91
CA LYS A 70 2.27 -1.57 8.00
C LYS A 70 1.59 -1.05 6.74
N ASN A 71 1.94 -1.58 5.56
CA ASN A 71 1.52 -1.02 4.26
C ASN A 71 0.65 -1.96 3.42
N ALA A 72 0.53 -3.24 3.80
CA ALA A 72 -0.27 -4.18 3.03
C ALA A 72 -1.76 -4.04 3.35
N PHE A 73 -2.59 -4.17 2.32
CA PHE A 73 -4.04 -4.13 2.46
C PHE A 73 -4.61 -5.54 2.47
N ARG A 74 -5.50 -5.78 3.42
CA ARG A 74 -6.33 -6.98 3.44
C ARG A 74 -7.52 -6.75 2.51
N ARG A 75 -7.66 -7.62 1.51
CA ARG A 75 -8.87 -7.70 0.71
C ARG A 75 -9.85 -8.61 1.44
N ASP A 76 -10.89 -8.01 1.99
CA ASP A 76 -12.07 -8.76 2.40
C ASP A 76 -12.90 -9.07 1.15
N ASN A 77 -13.02 -10.35 0.83
CA ASN A 77 -13.78 -10.86 -0.32
C ASN A 77 -15.27 -10.99 0.00
N SER A 78 -15.80 -10.15 0.89
CA SER A 78 -17.23 -9.88 1.06
C SER A 78 -17.82 -9.14 -0.16
N SER A 79 -17.46 -9.61 -1.36
CA SER A 79 -18.23 -9.35 -2.56
C SER A 79 -19.64 -9.87 -2.33
N LEU A 80 -20.62 -8.96 -2.30
CA LEU A 80 -22.05 -9.29 -2.37
C LEU A 80 -22.42 -10.12 -3.63
N PHE A 81 -21.47 -10.31 -4.55
CA PHE A 81 -21.64 -11.03 -5.81
C PHE A 81 -20.87 -12.36 -5.89
N ASP A 82 -20.01 -12.69 -4.91
CA ASP A 82 -19.18 -13.90 -4.96
C ASP A 82 -19.73 -14.96 -4.01
N SER A 83 -20.86 -15.54 -4.42
CA SER A 83 -21.49 -16.64 -3.70
C SER A 83 -20.67 -17.92 -3.91
N ALA A 84 -20.08 -18.42 -2.81
CA ALA A 84 -19.71 -19.81 -2.57
C ALA A 84 -18.23 -20.26 -2.67
N THR A 85 -17.24 -19.37 -2.76
CA THR A 85 -15.85 -19.77 -2.47
C THR A 85 -15.42 -19.25 -1.11
N ALA A 86 -14.93 -20.15 -0.24
CA ALA A 86 -14.41 -19.83 1.08
C ALA A 86 -13.60 -18.52 1.06
N SER A 87 -13.81 -17.66 2.04
CA SER A 87 -13.15 -16.36 2.21
C SER A 87 -11.63 -16.55 2.31
N VAL A 88 -10.96 -16.65 1.16
CA VAL A 88 -9.50 -16.58 1.10
C VAL A 88 -9.17 -15.11 1.28
N GLU A 89 -8.92 -14.72 2.53
CA GLU A 89 -8.31 -13.43 2.86
C GLU A 89 -7.07 -13.27 1.96
N ALA A 90 -7.10 -12.30 1.06
CA ALA A 90 -5.97 -12.01 0.21
C ALA A 90 -5.26 -10.78 0.75
N LEU A 91 -3.95 -10.87 0.93
CA LEU A 91 -3.11 -9.75 1.31
C LEU A 91 -2.34 -9.26 0.08
N GLY A 92 -2.31 -7.96 -0.15
CA GLY A 92 -1.58 -7.36 -1.26
C GLY A 92 -0.95 -6.01 -0.89
N LEU A 93 0.00 -5.58 -1.72
CA LEU A 93 0.63 -4.27 -1.62
C LEU A 93 0.29 -3.47 -2.87
N TRP A 94 -0.40 -2.35 -2.69
CA TRP A 94 -0.67 -1.38 -3.76
C TRP A 94 0.16 -0.14 -3.46
N LEU A 95 1.21 0.10 -4.26
CA LEU A 95 2.24 1.08 -3.94
C LEU A 95 1.69 2.49 -3.75
N LEU A 96 0.79 2.94 -4.63
CA LEU A 96 0.18 4.27 -4.51
C LEU A 96 -0.73 4.39 -3.27
N PRO A 97 -1.74 3.52 -3.06
CA PRO A 97 -2.55 3.53 -1.85
C PRO A 97 -1.79 3.39 -0.54
N ALA A 98 -0.62 2.74 -0.52
CA ALA A 98 0.20 2.58 0.69
C ALA A 98 0.70 3.92 1.27
N PHE A 99 0.68 5.01 0.50
CA PHE A 99 1.01 6.35 0.99
C PHE A 99 -0.18 7.10 1.62
N LEU A 100 -1.40 6.57 1.56
CA LEU A 100 -2.58 7.23 2.12
C LEU A 100 -2.57 7.11 3.64
N ASN A 101 -2.70 8.22 4.34
CA ASN A 101 -2.70 8.24 5.81
C ASN A 101 -4.08 7.91 6.42
N HIS A 102 -4.05 7.53 7.70
CA HIS A 102 -5.24 7.26 8.48
C HIS A 102 -5.94 8.55 8.95
N SER A 103 -7.27 8.54 8.97
CA SER A 103 -8.07 9.44 9.80
C SER A 103 -9.39 8.80 10.24
N ASP A 104 -9.76 8.97 11.51
CA ASP A 104 -11.11 8.68 12.02
C ASP A 104 -12.19 9.51 11.28
N HIS A 105 -11.80 10.64 10.69
CA HIS A 105 -12.63 11.51 9.88
C HIS A 105 -12.20 11.49 8.40
N HIS A 106 -11.80 10.33 7.89
CA HIS A 106 -11.36 10.10 6.51
C HIS A 106 -12.27 10.69 5.43
N ASN A 107 -11.66 11.27 4.38
CA ASN A 107 -12.38 11.89 3.27
C ASN A 107 -12.50 10.98 2.03
N ALA A 108 -11.85 9.82 2.05
CA ALA A 108 -11.95 8.79 1.02
C ALA A 108 -12.10 7.38 1.63
N ILE A 109 -12.66 6.47 0.84
CA ILE A 109 -12.72 5.03 1.12
C ILE A 109 -12.03 4.28 -0.01
N HIS A 110 -11.61 3.04 0.26
CA HIS A 110 -11.14 2.13 -0.78
C HIS A 110 -12.06 0.91 -0.92
N VAL A 111 -12.19 0.40 -2.14
CA VAL A 111 -12.91 -0.84 -2.44
C VAL A 111 -12.12 -1.67 -3.45
N PHE A 112 -12.20 -2.99 -3.32
CA PHE A 112 -11.55 -3.91 -4.24
C PHE A 112 -12.52 -4.45 -5.27
N MET A 113 -12.08 -4.53 -6.52
CA MET A 113 -12.74 -5.30 -7.58
C MET A 113 -11.69 -6.21 -8.21
N GLY A 114 -11.68 -7.48 -7.80
CA GLY A 114 -10.59 -8.39 -8.13
C GLY A 114 -9.28 -7.96 -7.43
N ASP A 115 -8.25 -7.70 -8.22
CA ASP A 115 -6.92 -7.21 -7.82
C ASP A 115 -6.76 -5.68 -7.97
N VAL A 116 -7.80 -4.99 -8.46
CA VAL A 116 -7.81 -3.54 -8.61
C VAL A 116 -8.39 -2.88 -7.36
N MET A 117 -7.66 -1.92 -6.79
CA MET A 117 -8.16 -1.04 -5.72
C MET A 117 -8.69 0.26 -6.32
N PHE A 118 -9.92 0.62 -5.95
CA PHE A 118 -10.49 1.94 -6.23
C PHE A 118 -10.49 2.76 -4.95
N VAL A 119 -9.94 3.98 -5.01
CA VAL A 119 -10.06 4.97 -3.93
C VAL A 119 -11.09 6.01 -4.36
N ARG A 120 -12.11 6.25 -3.53
CA ARG A 120 -13.24 7.14 -3.84
C ARG A 120 -13.40 8.17 -2.73
N ALA A 121 -13.53 9.43 -3.13
CA ALA A 121 -13.94 10.49 -2.23
C ALA A 121 -15.36 10.22 -1.71
N ILE A 122 -15.57 10.44 -0.41
CA ILE A 122 -16.89 10.35 0.25
C ILE A 122 -17.38 11.70 0.77
N ARG A 123 -16.60 12.76 0.53
CA ARG A 123 -16.89 14.16 0.79
C ARG A 123 -16.09 15.03 -0.18
N GLU A 124 -16.36 16.33 -0.21
CA GLU A 124 -15.56 17.28 -1.00
C GLU A 124 -14.10 17.29 -0.49
N ILE A 125 -13.15 17.35 -1.42
CA ILE A 125 -11.71 17.41 -1.17
C ILE A 125 -11.20 18.59 -1.99
N ALA A 126 -10.65 19.62 -1.34
CA ALA A 126 -10.12 20.78 -2.03
C ALA A 126 -8.73 20.49 -2.63
N GLU A 127 -8.29 21.32 -3.56
CA GLU A 127 -6.92 21.24 -4.08
C GLU A 127 -5.91 21.44 -2.94
N GLY A 128 -4.96 20.52 -2.84
CA GLY A 128 -3.95 20.52 -1.78
C GLY A 128 -4.37 19.83 -0.48
N ASP A 129 -5.65 19.44 -0.33
CA ASP A 129 -6.07 18.62 0.80
C ASP A 129 -5.48 17.21 0.69
N GLU A 130 -5.09 16.66 1.84
CA GLU A 130 -4.63 15.29 1.93
C GLU A 130 -5.79 14.30 1.75
N ILE A 131 -5.55 13.22 1.00
CA ILE A 131 -6.50 12.11 0.88
C ILE A 131 -6.26 11.15 2.04
N LEU A 132 -7.27 10.98 2.88
CA LEU A 132 -7.22 10.19 4.11
C LEU A 132 -8.22 9.04 4.04
N ILE A 133 -7.82 7.87 4.53
CA ILE A 133 -8.64 6.66 4.62
C ILE A 133 -8.76 6.16 6.07
N SER A 134 -9.66 5.23 6.35
CA SER A 134 -9.64 4.50 7.61
C SER A 134 -8.75 3.26 7.48
N TYR A 135 -7.82 3.05 8.43
CA TYR A 135 -7.02 1.82 8.51
C TYR A 135 -7.73 0.72 9.30
N VAL A 136 -8.68 1.13 10.14
CA VAL A 136 -9.48 0.30 11.04
C VAL A 136 -10.95 0.37 10.65
N ASP A 137 -11.77 -0.54 11.16
CA ASP A 137 -13.21 -0.49 10.92
C ASP A 137 -13.81 0.77 11.60
N PRO A 138 -14.40 1.71 10.82
CA PRO A 138 -14.97 2.93 11.39
C PRO A 138 -16.22 2.68 12.25
N LEU A 139 -16.79 1.46 12.23
CA LEU A 139 -17.90 1.06 13.08
C LEU A 139 -17.46 0.60 14.48
N GLU A 140 -16.16 0.35 14.68
CA GLU A 140 -15.61 0.03 15.99
C GLU A 140 -15.64 1.24 16.93
N ASN A 141 -15.72 0.97 18.24
CA ASN A 141 -15.67 2.04 19.21
C ASN A 141 -14.27 2.68 19.28
N TRP A 142 -14.17 3.87 19.88
CA TRP A 142 -12.91 4.61 19.94
C TRP A 142 -11.75 3.82 20.57
N GLN A 143 -12.00 3.08 21.65
CA GLN A 143 -10.94 2.31 22.32
C GLN A 143 -10.40 1.19 21.41
N GLN A 144 -11.30 0.46 20.74
CA GLN A 144 -10.91 -0.61 19.81
C GLN A 144 -10.06 -0.07 18.66
N ARG A 145 -10.47 1.07 18.08
CA ARG A 145 -9.71 1.74 17.01
C ARG A 145 -8.33 2.18 17.48
N GLN A 146 -8.24 2.76 18.69
CA GLN A 146 -6.97 3.18 19.26
C GLN A 146 -6.03 1.98 19.50
N ASP A 147 -6.56 0.91 20.08
CA ASP A 147 -5.79 -0.32 20.34
C ASP A 147 -5.27 -0.96 19.04
N HIS A 148 -5.98 -0.82 17.92
CA HIS A 148 -5.56 -1.29 16.60
C HIS A 148 -4.48 -0.41 15.95
N LEU A 149 -4.50 0.91 16.20
CA LEU A 149 -3.54 1.86 15.62
C LEU A 149 -2.21 1.93 16.37
N ASP A 150 -2.20 1.63 17.67
CA ASP A 150 -1.00 1.67 18.52
C ASP A 150 -0.09 0.42 18.38
N GLN A 151 -0.47 -0.55 17.53
CA GLN A 151 0.28 -1.78 17.21
C GLN A 151 1.19 -1.58 16.00
#